data_AF-A0A6S7H079-F1
#
_entry.id   AF-A0A6S7H079-F1
#
_cell.length_a   1.000
_cell.length_b   1.000
_cell.length_c   1.000
_cell.angle_alpha   90.00
_cell.angle_beta   90.00
_cell.angle_gamma   90.00
#
_symmetry.space_group_name_H-M   'P 1'
#
loop_
_entity.id
_entity.type
_entity.pdbx_description
1 polymer ?
#
loop_
_entity_poly.entity_id
_entity_poly.type
_entity_poly.pdbx_seq_one_letter_code
_entity_poly.pdbx_strand_id
1 'polypeptide(L)'
;MNDQMDKIFIHSNDNEITINSLANHFTDTINKAATSLISFKKLKKNSNKVGTNSIPKQNWFDNNCYRLKKELRNLGKLLSKQPNNPFVRHLFFTKKKEYKKLTRKRKRNFHSNILDKIKILADSNPKAFWNLVNSIKSNRTSGSNEISPVE
;
A
#
# COMPACT_ATOMS: atom_id res chain seq x y z
N MET A 1 43.03 -60.40 36.65
CA MET A 1 43.43 -59.11 36.07
C MET A 1 42.45 -58.58 35.00
N ASN A 2 41.50 -59.38 34.47
CA ASN A 2 40.55 -58.90 33.44
C ASN A 2 39.31 -58.16 34.00
N ASP A 3 38.92 -58.38 35.25
CA ASP A 3 37.68 -57.81 35.82
C ASP A 3 37.73 -56.29 36.14
N GLN A 4 38.93 -55.70 36.21
CA GLN A 4 39.08 -54.25 36.43
C GLN A 4 39.09 -53.44 35.13
N MET A 5 39.51 -54.04 34.00
CA MET A 5 39.56 -53.34 32.71
C MET A 5 38.16 -53.20 32.08
N ASP A 6 37.29 -54.20 32.26
CA ASP A 6 35.92 -54.15 31.74
C ASP A 6 35.06 -53.09 32.43
N LYS A 7 35.27 -52.86 33.74
CA LYS A 7 34.56 -51.79 34.49
C LYS A 7 34.94 -50.38 34.05
N ILE A 8 36.19 -50.15 33.66
CA ILE A 8 36.67 -48.84 33.19
C ILE A 8 36.11 -48.52 31.81
N PHE A 9 36.01 -49.52 30.94
CA PHE A 9 35.48 -49.35 29.58
C PHE A 9 33.97 -49.05 29.57
N ILE A 10 33.20 -49.75 30.42
CA ILE A 10 31.75 -49.49 30.58
C ILE A 10 31.50 -48.08 31.14
N HIS A 11 32.25 -47.67 32.17
CA HIS A 11 32.07 -46.36 32.80
C HIS A 11 32.44 -45.18 31.88
N SER A 12 33.41 -45.37 30.98
CA SER A 12 33.80 -44.34 30.00
C SER A 12 32.74 -44.17 28.91
N ASN A 13 32.12 -45.27 28.46
CA ASN A 13 31.06 -45.24 27.47
C ASN A 13 29.76 -44.62 28.02
N ASP A 14 29.42 -44.91 29.28
CA ASP A 14 28.26 -44.29 29.94
C ASP A 14 28.46 -42.77 30.15
N ASN A 15 29.69 -42.33 30.43
CA ASN A 15 30.02 -40.91 30.51
C ASN A 15 29.93 -40.21 29.14
N GLU A 16 30.33 -40.86 28.06
CA GLU A 16 30.20 -40.30 26.71
C GLU A 16 28.73 -40.20 26.26
N ILE A 17 27.93 -41.23 26.57
CA ILE A 17 26.48 -41.25 26.28
C ILE A 17 25.76 -40.14 27.07
N THR A 18 26.12 -39.93 28.34
CA THR A 18 25.52 -38.88 29.17
C THR A 18 25.91 -37.48 28.73
N ILE A 19 27.17 -37.26 28.33
CA ILE A 19 27.62 -35.96 27.78
C ILE A 19 26.89 -35.63 26.48
N ASN A 20 26.77 -36.60 25.57
CA ASN A 20 26.05 -36.41 24.31
C ASN A 20 24.55 -36.16 24.53
N SER A 21 23.93 -36.88 25.46
CA SER A 21 22.54 -36.66 25.86
C SER A 21 22.33 -35.25 26.43
N LEU A 22 23.25 -34.78 27.28
CA LEU A 22 23.22 -33.43 27.84
C LEU A 22 23.38 -32.34 26.76
N ALA A 23 24.30 -32.54 25.82
CA ALA A 23 24.51 -31.62 24.70
C ALA A 23 23.28 -31.52 23.79
N ASN A 24 22.62 -32.66 23.53
CA ASN A 24 21.37 -32.70 22.78
C ASN A 24 20.24 -32.00 23.52
N HIS A 25 20.09 -32.25 24.82
CA HIS A 25 19.08 -31.59 25.66
C HIS A 25 19.26 -30.07 25.71
N PHE A 26 20.51 -29.61 25.81
CA PHE A 26 20.85 -28.18 25.76
C PHE A 26 20.48 -27.56 24.41
N THR A 27 20.84 -28.24 23.32
CA THR A 27 20.53 -27.81 21.95
C THR A 27 19.02 -27.72 21.72
N ASP A 28 18.26 -28.71 22.18
CA ASP A 28 16.79 -28.72 22.11
C ASP A 28 16.16 -27.58 22.92
N THR A 29 16.71 -27.28 24.09
CA THR A 29 16.24 -26.18 24.94
C THR A 29 16.45 -24.83 24.25
N ILE A 30 17.62 -24.61 23.65
CA ILE A 30 17.91 -23.41 22.86
C ILE A 30 16.97 -23.30 21.67
N ASN A 31 16.76 -24.39 20.92
CA ASN A 31 15.88 -24.38 19.75
C ASN A 31 14.41 -24.11 20.12
N LYS A 32 13.92 -24.65 21.24
CA LYS A 32 12.58 -24.35 21.78
C LYS A 32 12.45 -22.88 22.21
N ALA A 33 13.48 -22.32 22.86
CA ALA A 33 13.50 -20.91 23.22
C ALA A 33 13.54 -19.99 21.97
N ALA A 34 14.37 -20.32 20.98
CA ALA A 34 14.49 -19.55 19.74
C ALA A 34 13.19 -19.55 18.92
N THR A 35 12.56 -20.72 18.75
CA THR A 35 11.29 -20.85 18.02
C THR A 35 10.15 -20.10 18.69
N SER A 36 10.07 -20.15 20.03
CA SER A 36 9.06 -19.38 20.77
C SER A 36 9.25 -17.86 20.57
N LEU A 37 10.48 -17.33 20.71
CA LEU A 37 10.80 -15.91 20.49
C LEU A 37 10.47 -15.41 19.07
N ILE A 38 10.73 -16.23 18.04
CA ILE A 38 10.44 -15.87 16.64
C ILE A 38 8.93 -15.78 16.39
N SER A 39 8.13 -16.63 17.03
CA SER A 39 6.66 -16.63 16.89
C SER A 39 6.02 -15.35 17.43
N PHE A 40 6.53 -14.81 18.55
CA PHE A 40 6.04 -13.56 19.14
C PHE A 40 6.35 -12.32 18.28
N LYS A 41 7.38 -12.37 17.42
CA LYS A 41 7.75 -11.25 16.54
C LYS A 41 6.80 -11.05 15.34
N LYS A 42 5.92 -12.02 15.05
CA LYS A 42 4.98 -11.95 13.90
C LYS A 42 3.68 -11.18 14.17
N LEU A 43 3.49 -10.57 15.35
CA LEU A 43 2.24 -9.89 15.70
C LEU A 43 2.35 -8.38 15.93
N LYS A 44 3.33 -7.69 15.34
CA LYS A 44 3.10 -6.27 15.00
C LYS A 44 2.25 -6.20 13.73
N LYS A 45 0.95 -6.46 13.88
CA LYS A 45 -0.04 -5.88 12.98
C LYS A 45 0.21 -4.38 13.01
N ASN A 46 0.67 -3.81 11.90
CA ASN A 46 0.54 -2.39 11.64
C ASN A 46 -0.96 -2.09 11.76
N SER A 47 -1.40 -1.64 12.94
CA SER A 47 -2.69 -1.00 13.07
C SER A 47 -2.65 0.15 12.08
N ASN A 48 -3.60 0.12 11.15
CA ASN A 48 -3.76 1.15 10.15
C ASN A 48 -3.73 2.49 10.86
N LYS A 49 -2.66 3.28 10.68
CA LYS A 49 -2.71 4.71 10.93
C LYS A 49 -3.80 5.22 9.98
N VAL A 50 -5.01 5.35 10.50
CA VAL A 50 -6.05 6.21 9.94
C VAL A 50 -5.54 7.63 10.15
N GLY A 51 -4.53 8.02 9.37
CA GLY A 51 -4.13 9.40 9.23
C GLY A 51 -5.25 10.07 8.44
N THR A 52 -6.17 10.72 9.14
CA THR A 52 -7.25 11.56 8.60
C THR A 52 -6.75 12.86 7.95
N ASN A 53 -5.57 12.82 7.32
CA ASN A 53 -5.10 13.82 6.36
C ASN A 53 -5.18 13.22 4.95
N SER A 54 -6.26 12.50 4.65
CA SER A 54 -6.51 12.10 3.27
C SER A 54 -6.80 13.37 2.49
N ILE A 55 -5.79 13.85 1.76
CA ILE A 55 -5.91 14.86 0.70
C ILE A 55 -7.26 14.62 0.02
N PRO A 56 -8.15 15.63 -0.07
CA PRO A 56 -9.50 15.43 -0.56
C PRO A 56 -9.41 14.75 -1.92
N LYS A 57 -9.90 13.50 -1.96
CA LYS A 57 -10.04 12.77 -3.21
C LYS A 57 -10.97 13.62 -4.05
N GLN A 58 -10.44 14.22 -5.11
CA GLN A 58 -11.22 15.02 -6.05
C GLN A 58 -12.50 14.26 -6.41
N ASN A 59 -13.67 14.84 -6.16
CA ASN A 59 -14.95 14.13 -6.26
C ASN A 59 -15.24 13.55 -7.66
N TRP A 60 -14.57 14.07 -8.69
CA TRP A 60 -14.64 13.58 -10.07
C TRP A 60 -13.65 12.45 -10.39
N PHE A 61 -12.68 12.17 -9.53
CA PHE A 61 -11.60 11.21 -9.75
C PHE A 61 -12.03 9.80 -9.31
N ASP A 62 -12.36 8.96 -10.29
CA ASP A 62 -12.86 7.60 -10.05
C ASP A 62 -11.73 6.54 -9.98
N ASN A 63 -12.11 5.32 -9.61
CA ASN A 63 -11.17 4.19 -9.54
C ASN A 63 -10.53 3.88 -10.91
N ASN A 64 -11.21 4.20 -12.02
CA ASN A 64 -10.65 4.03 -13.36
C ASN A 64 -9.51 5.02 -13.63
N CYS A 65 -9.68 6.29 -13.24
CA CYS A 65 -8.60 7.28 -13.28
C CYS A 65 -7.42 6.84 -12.41
N TYR A 66 -7.69 6.28 -11.23
CA TYR A 66 -6.65 5.73 -10.35
C TYR A 66 -5.89 4.58 -11.01
N ARG A 67 -6.62 3.60 -11.59
CA ARG A 67 -6.03 2.44 -12.27
C ARG A 67 -5.11 2.86 -13.41
N LEU A 68 -5.59 3.72 -14.31
CA LEU A 68 -4.78 4.23 -15.42
C LEU A 68 -3.57 5.05 -14.93
N LYS A 69 -3.71 5.84 -13.86
CA LYS A 69 -2.59 6.56 -13.26
C LYS A 69 -1.53 5.60 -12.71
N LYS A 70 -1.96 4.50 -12.07
CA LYS A 70 -1.06 3.45 -11.56
C LYS A 70 -0.33 2.74 -12.71
N GLU A 71 -1.05 2.37 -13.77
CA GLU A 71 -0.47 1.78 -14.98
C GLU A 71 0.57 2.70 -15.62
N LEU A 72 0.25 3.98 -15.78
CA LEU A 72 1.18 4.99 -16.31
C LEU A 72 2.44 5.11 -15.48
N ARG A 73 2.31 5.10 -14.15
CA ARG A 73 3.48 5.13 -13.26
C ARG A 73 4.36 3.90 -13.45
N ASN A 74 3.76 2.72 -13.60
CA ASN A 74 4.50 1.49 -13.83
C ASN A 74 5.21 1.51 -15.20
N LEU A 75 4.50 1.94 -16.25
CA LEU A 75 5.08 2.11 -17.59
C LEU A 75 6.18 3.18 -17.62
N GLY A 76 6.05 4.26 -16.86
CA GLY A 76 7.10 5.27 -16.72
C GLY A 76 8.37 4.71 -16.06
N LYS A 77 8.22 3.86 -15.03
CA LYS A 77 9.34 3.12 -14.44
C LYS A 77 9.97 2.15 -15.46
N LEU A 78 9.16 1.44 -16.24
CA LEU A 78 9.66 0.53 -17.27
C LEU A 78 10.41 1.28 -18.38
N LEU A 79 9.87 2.41 -18.83
CA LEU A 79 10.49 3.28 -19.83
C LEU A 79 11.83 3.83 -19.34
N SER A 80 11.93 4.20 -18.06
CA SER A 80 13.21 4.61 -17.45
C SER A 80 14.26 3.50 -17.45
N LYS A 81 13.85 2.23 -17.39
CA LYS A 81 14.77 1.07 -17.45
C LYS A 81 15.10 0.67 -18.89
N GLN A 82 14.21 0.93 -19.83
CA GLN A 82 14.33 0.54 -21.24
C GLN A 82 13.98 1.71 -22.16
N PRO A 83 14.80 2.78 -22.20
CA PRO A 83 14.47 4.02 -22.91
C PRO A 83 14.38 3.83 -24.43
N ASN A 84 15.18 2.91 -24.97
CA ASN A 84 15.26 2.65 -26.42
C ASN A 84 14.25 1.60 -26.89
N ASN A 85 13.41 1.05 -26.01
CA ASN A 85 12.39 0.10 -26.40
C ASN A 85 11.18 0.83 -27.03
N PRO A 86 10.95 0.75 -28.35
CA PRO A 86 9.89 1.50 -29.02
C PRO A 86 8.50 1.04 -28.58
N PHE A 87 8.33 -0.24 -28.23
CA PHE A 87 7.06 -0.78 -27.77
C PHE A 87 6.65 -0.18 -26.43
N VAL A 88 7.56 -0.15 -25.46
CA VAL A 88 7.31 0.44 -24.13
C VAL A 88 7.00 1.93 -24.25
N ARG A 89 7.75 2.64 -25.11
CA ARG A 89 7.52 4.06 -25.39
C ARG A 89 6.13 4.29 -25.98
N HIS A 90 5.77 3.55 -27.04
CA HIS A 90 4.47 3.66 -27.68
C HIS A 90 3.34 3.38 -26.67
N LEU A 91 3.44 2.28 -25.92
CA LEU A 91 2.45 1.89 -24.93
C LEU A 91 2.26 2.96 -23.84
N PHE A 92 3.35 3.54 -23.33
CA PHE A 92 3.30 4.63 -22.36
C PHE A 92 2.54 5.85 -22.90
N PHE A 93 2.85 6.30 -24.12
CA PHE A 93 2.19 7.46 -24.71
C PHE A 93 0.72 7.20 -25.05
N THR A 94 0.38 6.00 -25.51
CA THR A 94 -1.00 5.57 -25.75
C THR A 94 -1.81 5.60 -24.44
N LYS A 95 -1.29 4.98 -23.38
CA LYS A 95 -1.93 5.02 -22.05
C LYS A 95 -2.00 6.44 -21.47
N LYS A 96 -1.02 7.30 -21.78
CA LYS A 96 -1.02 8.72 -21.36
C LYS A 96 -2.15 9.48 -22.02
N LYS A 97 -2.39 9.24 -23.31
CA LYS A 97 -3.52 9.83 -24.06
C LYS A 97 -4.85 9.35 -23.52
N GLU A 98 -5.00 8.05 -23.26
CA GLU A 98 -6.20 7.46 -22.65
C GLU A 98 -6.52 8.09 -21.29
N TYR A 99 -5.53 8.18 -20.40
CA TYR A 99 -5.69 8.80 -19.09
C TYR A 99 -6.11 10.27 -19.18
N LYS A 100 -5.48 11.06 -20.05
CA LYS A 100 -5.87 12.47 -20.29
C LYS A 100 -7.31 12.58 -20.82
N LYS A 101 -7.71 11.70 -21.74
CA LYS A 101 -9.08 11.67 -22.28
C LYS A 101 -10.10 11.35 -21.18
N LEU A 102 -9.82 10.31 -20.37
CA LEU A 102 -10.70 9.89 -19.30
C LEU A 102 -10.86 10.97 -18.22
N THR A 103 -9.75 11.54 -17.74
CA THR A 103 -9.79 12.57 -16.69
C THR A 103 -10.56 13.81 -17.13
N ARG A 104 -10.35 14.27 -18.38
CA ARG A 104 -11.13 15.37 -18.97
C ARG A 104 -12.62 15.04 -19.05
N LYS A 105 -12.98 13.83 -19.52
CA LYS A 105 -14.37 13.37 -19.58
C LYS A 105 -15.01 13.34 -18.19
N ARG A 106 -14.34 12.74 -17.20
CA ARG A 106 -14.85 12.63 -15.83
C ARG A 106 -15.02 14.00 -15.17
N LYS A 107 -14.06 14.90 -15.33
CA LYS A 107 -14.15 16.27 -14.85
C LYS A 107 -15.34 17.01 -15.48
N ARG A 108 -15.50 16.94 -16.81
CA ARG A 108 -16.63 17.57 -17.52
C ARG A 108 -17.97 17.02 -17.04
N ASN A 109 -18.12 15.70 -16.97
CA ASN A 109 -19.35 15.06 -16.52
C ASN A 109 -19.69 15.45 -15.08
N PHE A 110 -18.71 15.52 -14.19
CA PHE A 110 -18.93 15.96 -12.82
C PHE A 110 -19.45 17.39 -12.75
N HIS A 111 -18.85 18.33 -13.49
CA HIS A 111 -19.35 19.70 -13.55
C HIS A 111 -20.75 19.80 -14.15
N SER A 112 -21.02 19.07 -15.24
CA SER A 112 -22.36 19.00 -15.84
C SER A 112 -23.38 18.50 -14.84
N ASN A 113 -23.10 17.38 -14.18
CA ASN A 113 -24.01 16.78 -13.19
C ASN A 113 -24.26 17.72 -12.01
N ILE A 114 -23.27 18.52 -11.59
CA ILE A 114 -23.47 19.53 -10.55
C ILE A 114 -24.39 20.64 -11.05
N LEU A 115 -24.18 21.15 -12.26
CA LEU A 115 -25.04 22.19 -12.83
C LEU A 115 -26.48 21.70 -12.99
N ASP A 116 -26.66 20.45 -13.43
CA ASP A 116 -27.98 19.84 -13.57
C ASP A 116 -28.67 19.69 -12.20
N LYS A 117 -27.92 19.26 -11.17
CA LYS A 117 -28.41 19.23 -9.79
C LYS A 117 -28.80 20.62 -9.27
N ILE A 118 -28.00 21.64 -9.57
CA ILE A 118 -28.28 23.03 -9.17
C ILE A 118 -29.59 23.50 -9.80
N LYS A 119 -29.80 23.26 -11.09
CA LYS A 119 -31.05 23.62 -11.79
C LYS A 119 -32.27 22.94 -11.17
N ILE A 120 -32.20 21.63 -10.95
CA ILE A 120 -33.32 20.87 -10.36
C ILE A 120 -33.62 21.34 -8.93
N LEU A 121 -32.59 21.56 -8.12
CA LEU A 121 -32.75 21.96 -6.72
C LEU A 121 -33.19 23.41 -6.56
N ALA A 122 -32.88 24.29 -7.51
CA ALA A 122 -33.34 25.68 -7.47
C ALA A 122 -34.88 25.75 -7.43
N ASP A 123 -35.55 24.92 -8.23
CA ASP A 123 -37.00 24.91 -8.33
C ASP A 123 -37.66 24.02 -7.26
N SER A 124 -36.99 22.93 -6.85
CA SER A 124 -37.60 21.91 -5.96
C SER A 124 -37.28 22.09 -4.48
N ASN A 125 -36.07 22.54 -4.12
CA ASN A 125 -35.63 22.60 -2.72
C ASN A 125 -34.51 23.64 -2.50
N PRO A 126 -34.89 24.90 -2.14
CA PRO A 126 -33.94 25.99 -1.92
C PRO A 126 -32.89 25.70 -0.85
N LYS A 127 -33.22 24.93 0.20
CA LYS A 127 -32.28 24.59 1.28
C LYS A 127 -31.17 23.66 0.78
N ALA A 128 -31.53 22.63 0.04
CA ALA A 128 -30.58 21.71 -0.57
C ALA A 128 -29.69 22.40 -1.62
N PHE A 129 -30.26 23.36 -2.36
CA PHE A 129 -29.51 24.22 -3.28
C PHE A 129 -28.39 24.99 -2.56
N TRP A 130 -28.72 25.72 -1.49
CA TRP A 130 -27.72 26.52 -0.77
C TRP A 130 -26.64 25.66 -0.11
N ASN A 131 -27.01 24.48 0.41
CA ASN A 131 -26.05 23.51 0.92
C ASN A 131 -25.06 23.06 -0.18
N LEU A 132 -25.55 22.76 -1.37
CA LEU A 132 -24.71 22.37 -2.51
C LEU A 132 -23.79 23.53 -2.93
N VAL A 133 -24.30 24.75 -3.05
CA VAL A 133 -23.50 25.93 -3.40
C VAL A 133 -22.40 26.19 -2.36
N ASN A 134 -22.72 26.09 -1.08
CA ASN A 134 -21.75 26.27 0.01
C ASN A 134 -20.67 25.18 -0.01
N SER A 135 -21.03 23.94 -0.32
CA SER A 135 -20.06 22.84 -0.46
C SER A 135 -19.08 23.03 -1.64
N ILE A 136 -19.51 23.74 -2.70
CA ILE A 136 -18.67 24.08 -3.85
C ILE A 136 -17.74 25.24 -3.48
N LYS A 137 -18.24 26.25 -2.76
CA LYS A 137 -17.44 27.40 -2.29
C LYS A 137 -16.34 26.94 -1.34
N SER A 138 -16.65 26.08 -0.36
CA SER A 138 -15.65 25.58 0.60
C SER A 138 -14.56 24.73 -0.06
N ASN A 139 -14.90 23.94 -1.08
CA ASN A 139 -13.90 23.16 -1.83
C ASN A 139 -12.90 24.03 -2.62
N ARG A 140 -13.23 25.29 -2.95
CA ARG A 140 -12.28 26.19 -3.64
C ARG A 140 -11.25 26.81 -2.69
N THR A 141 -11.65 27.10 -1.45
CA THR A 141 -10.77 27.79 -0.49
C THR A 141 -9.75 26.85 0.17
N SER A 142 -10.00 25.54 0.22
CA SER A 142 -9.05 24.56 0.77
C SER A 142 -7.94 24.10 -0.18
N GLY A 143 -7.89 24.62 -1.41
CA GLY A 143 -7.00 24.14 -2.48
C GLY A 143 -6.12 25.21 -3.12
N SER A 144 -5.91 26.37 -2.49
CA SER A 144 -5.08 27.44 -3.01
C SER A 144 -3.59 27.08 -2.98
N ASN A 145 -3.10 26.45 -4.05
CA ASN A 145 -1.84 26.86 -4.66
C ASN A 145 -2.17 27.54 -6.00
N GLU A 146 -1.74 28.78 -6.05
CA GLU A 146 -1.78 29.83 -7.07
C GLU A 146 -2.06 29.44 -8.53
N ILE A 147 -2.98 30.19 -9.14
CA ILE A 147 -2.92 30.54 -10.56
C ILE A 147 -2.94 32.07 -10.59
N SER A 148 -1.75 32.69 -10.66
CA SER A 148 -1.65 34.09 -11.04
C SER A 148 -2.17 34.27 -12.47
N PRO A 149 -2.92 35.35 -12.75
CA PRO A 149 -3.16 35.78 -14.12
C PRO A 149 -1.82 36.17 -14.75
N VAL A 150 -1.53 35.61 -15.92
CA VAL A 150 -0.52 36.16 -16.82
C VAL A 150 -1.25 37.27 -17.59
N GLU A 151 -0.92 38.52 -17.28
CA GLU A 151 -1.02 39.65 -18.22
C GLU A 151 0.39 39.98 -18.72
#